data_AF-A0A6A5GN48-F1
#
_entry.id   AF-A0A6A5GN48-F1
#
_cell.length_a   1.000
_cell.length_b   1.000
_cell.length_c   1.000
_cell.angle_alpha   90.00
_cell.angle_beta   90.00
_cell.angle_gamma   90.00
#
_symmetry.space_group_name_H-M   'P 1'
#
loop_
_entity.id
_entity.type
_entity.pdbx_description
1 polymer ?
#
loop_
_entity_poly.entity_id
_entity_poly.type
_entity_poly.pdbx_seq_one_letter_code
_entity_poly.pdbx_strand_id
1 'polypeptide(L)'
;MILILLLLTIFFSLSSSTPTNTTHKPPSQLHHFEINHPDGINAIFDLLPKVCKKNGKSYKVGEEFDVGNLRYTCQEFGVYVIAGCRTHTGKPLKLGDIEVIDHVKFHCLAHGTSVYYRETACGQKGEVDCDKVPLPRGYEQAVQNEHIETTEKPPTHLTHVNGKELPKGWVLIHGGTKESENSNDTLSTHILMYHPQLHHSAKHVN
;
A
#
# COMPACT_ATOMS: atom_id res chain seq x y z
N MET A 1 -15.41 -16.88 74.08
CA MET A 1 -15.61 -16.09 72.83
C MET A 1 -14.31 -15.39 72.51
N ILE A 2 -13.50 -15.97 71.64
CA ILE A 2 -12.24 -15.38 71.16
C ILE A 2 -12.35 -15.33 69.64
N LEU A 3 -12.32 -14.11 69.12
CA LEU A 3 -12.52 -13.75 67.71
C LEU A 3 -11.18 -13.87 66.99
N ILE A 4 -11.05 -14.81 66.06
CA ILE A 4 -9.86 -14.99 65.22
C ILE A 4 -10.03 -14.09 63.98
N LEU A 5 -9.21 -13.04 63.88
CA LEU A 5 -9.05 -12.23 62.66
C LEU A 5 -8.13 -12.98 61.69
N LEU A 6 -8.66 -13.34 60.51
CA LEU A 6 -7.91 -13.81 59.36
C LEU A 6 -7.42 -12.60 58.54
N LEU A 7 -6.12 -12.32 58.56
CA LEU A 7 -5.44 -11.39 57.66
C LEU A 7 -5.06 -12.16 56.38
N LEU A 8 -5.81 -11.93 55.30
CA LEU A 8 -5.46 -12.34 53.93
C LEU A 8 -4.51 -11.31 53.33
N THR A 9 -3.24 -11.67 53.18
CA THR A 9 -2.25 -10.89 52.41
C THR A 9 -2.46 -11.15 50.91
N ILE A 10 -2.98 -10.15 50.20
CA ILE A 10 -3.08 -10.16 48.73
C ILE A 10 -1.72 -9.71 48.19
N PHE A 11 -0.93 -10.66 47.67
CA PHE A 11 0.23 -10.36 46.83
C PHE A 11 -0.28 -9.84 45.47
N PHE A 12 -0.20 -8.53 45.25
CA PHE A 12 -0.33 -7.93 43.92
C PHE A 12 1.00 -8.12 43.17
N SER A 13 1.10 -9.13 42.31
CA SER A 13 2.15 -9.22 41.30
C SER A 13 1.82 -8.26 40.16
N LEU A 14 2.51 -7.12 40.15
CA LEU A 14 2.49 -6.13 39.09
C LEU A 14 3.17 -6.74 37.85
N SER A 15 2.37 -7.25 36.92
CA SER A 15 2.86 -7.72 35.62
C SER A 15 2.95 -6.52 34.69
N SER A 16 4.16 -6.03 34.46
CA SER A 16 4.45 -4.96 33.50
C SER A 16 4.16 -5.46 32.09
N SER A 17 2.99 -5.11 31.54
CA SER A 17 2.72 -5.30 30.11
C SER A 17 3.47 -4.22 29.33
N THR A 18 4.57 -4.61 28.71
CA THR A 18 5.25 -3.79 27.71
C THR A 18 4.33 -3.62 26.50
N PRO A 19 4.05 -2.39 26.02
CA PRO A 19 3.38 -2.20 24.75
C PRO A 19 4.34 -2.58 23.64
N THR A 20 4.07 -3.70 22.96
CA THR A 20 4.72 -4.06 21.70
C THR A 20 4.28 -3.05 20.65
N ASN A 21 5.14 -2.05 20.43
CA ASN A 21 5.01 -1.09 19.36
C ASN A 21 5.23 -1.83 18.03
N THR A 22 4.15 -2.42 17.50
CA THR A 22 4.13 -3.04 16.19
C THR A 22 3.98 -1.93 15.16
N THR A 23 5.11 -1.43 14.68
CA THR A 23 5.17 -0.68 13.43
C THR A 23 4.71 -1.63 12.32
N HIS A 24 3.42 -1.57 11.98
CA HIS A 24 2.88 -2.16 10.77
C HIS A 24 3.47 -1.42 9.57
N LYS A 25 4.67 -1.84 9.15
CA LYS A 25 5.20 -1.52 7.83
C LYS A 25 4.23 -2.15 6.82
N PRO A 26 3.67 -1.39 5.86
CA PRO A 26 2.85 -1.99 4.81
C PRO A 26 3.67 -3.09 4.11
N PRO A 27 3.07 -4.25 3.79
CA PRO A 27 3.81 -5.34 3.17
C PRO A 27 4.32 -4.88 1.81
N SER A 28 5.59 -4.50 1.74
CA SER A 28 6.30 -4.36 0.48
C SER A 28 6.37 -5.75 -0.14
N GLN A 29 5.64 -5.99 -1.22
CA GLN A 29 5.74 -7.21 -2.02
C GLN A 29 7.04 -7.15 -2.83
N LEU A 30 8.17 -7.31 -2.14
CA LEU A 30 9.46 -7.51 -2.80
C LEU A 30 9.56 -8.98 -3.17
N HIS A 31 9.47 -9.27 -4.47
CA HIS A 31 9.74 -10.59 -5.00
C HIS A 31 11.20 -10.67 -5.41
N HIS A 32 12.00 -11.42 -4.64
CA HIS A 32 13.39 -11.71 -4.99
C HIS A 32 13.43 -13.03 -5.78
N PHE A 33 13.96 -12.99 -6.99
CA PHE A 33 14.16 -14.17 -7.83
C PHE A 33 15.62 -14.23 -8.26
N GLU A 34 16.24 -15.41 -8.10
CA GLU A 34 17.57 -15.73 -8.61
C GLU A 34 17.39 -16.76 -9.72
N ILE A 35 17.96 -16.51 -10.90
CA ILE A 35 17.59 -17.27 -12.12
C ILE A 35 18.82 -17.89 -12.75
N ASN A 36 18.76 -19.21 -12.85
CA ASN A 36 19.60 -20.05 -13.71
C ASN A 36 18.67 -20.78 -14.71
N HIS A 37 18.02 -20.05 -15.63
CA HIS A 37 17.07 -20.62 -16.59
C HIS A 37 17.53 -20.38 -18.05
N PRO A 38 17.53 -21.41 -18.92
CA PRO A 38 18.02 -21.29 -20.30
C PRO A 38 17.22 -20.31 -21.17
N ASP A 39 15.93 -20.12 -20.88
CA ASP A 39 15.04 -19.20 -21.61
C ASP A 39 15.14 -17.71 -21.17
N GLY A 40 16.04 -17.39 -20.23
CA GLY A 40 16.30 -16.03 -19.77
C GLY A 40 15.13 -15.36 -19.03
N ILE A 41 15.09 -14.02 -19.05
CA ILE A 41 14.13 -13.20 -18.27
C ILE A 41 12.67 -13.43 -18.67
N ASN A 42 12.40 -13.88 -19.90
CA ASN A 42 11.02 -14.09 -20.37
C ASN A 42 10.28 -15.17 -19.56
N ALA A 43 11.00 -16.20 -19.09
CA ALA A 43 10.44 -17.25 -18.24
C ALA A 43 9.93 -16.72 -16.89
N ILE A 44 10.42 -15.56 -16.43
CA ILE A 44 9.94 -14.92 -15.19
C ILE A 44 8.47 -14.56 -15.30
N PHE A 45 8.05 -14.01 -16.43
CA PHE A 45 6.68 -13.51 -16.60
C PHE A 45 5.65 -14.65 -16.53
N ASP A 46 6.03 -15.87 -16.92
CA ASP A 46 5.17 -17.04 -16.81
C ASP A 46 5.04 -17.57 -15.38
N LEU A 47 6.04 -17.31 -14.53
CA LEU A 47 6.05 -17.67 -13.10
C LEU A 47 5.30 -16.66 -12.22
N LEU A 48 5.08 -15.44 -12.71
CA LEU A 48 4.38 -14.40 -11.97
C LEU A 48 2.88 -14.73 -11.83
N PRO A 49 2.23 -14.34 -10.72
CA PRO A 49 0.82 -14.64 -10.52
C PRO A 49 -0.04 -14.00 -11.61
N LYS A 50 -0.94 -14.79 -12.19
CA LYS A 50 -1.92 -14.32 -13.19
C LYS A 50 -3.23 -13.80 -12.56
N VAL A 51 -3.31 -13.83 -11.23
CA VAL A 51 -4.46 -13.39 -10.43
C VAL A 51 -3.95 -12.67 -9.19
N CYS A 52 -4.71 -11.68 -8.72
CA CYS A 52 -4.44 -11.03 -7.45
C CYS A 52 -5.06 -11.84 -6.32
N LYS A 53 -4.34 -11.99 -5.20
CA LYS A 53 -4.88 -12.63 -3.99
C LYS A 53 -4.95 -11.62 -2.86
N LYS A 54 -6.14 -11.44 -2.28
CA LYS A 54 -6.34 -10.56 -1.13
C LYS A 54 -7.46 -11.08 -0.24
N ASN A 55 -7.20 -11.15 1.07
CA ASN A 55 -8.11 -11.67 2.09
C ASN A 55 -8.68 -13.07 1.73
N GLY A 56 -7.82 -13.96 1.22
CA GLY A 56 -8.20 -15.33 0.83
C GLY A 56 -9.00 -15.44 -0.48
N LYS A 57 -9.36 -14.33 -1.13
CA LYS A 57 -10.04 -14.32 -2.42
C LYS A 57 -9.06 -14.09 -3.56
N SER A 58 -9.38 -14.64 -4.73
CA SER A 58 -8.62 -14.44 -5.97
C SER A 58 -9.43 -13.59 -6.95
N TYR A 59 -8.77 -12.63 -7.59
CA TYR A 59 -9.36 -11.68 -8.52
C TYR A 59 -8.61 -11.73 -9.86
N LYS A 60 -9.35 -11.66 -10.96
CA LYS A 60 -8.76 -11.66 -12.31
C LYS A 60 -8.17 -10.29 -12.62
N VAL A 61 -7.19 -10.24 -13.52
CA VAL A 61 -6.67 -8.97 -14.04
C VAL A 61 -7.81 -8.12 -14.61
N GLY A 62 -7.85 -6.84 -14.24
CA GLY A 62 -8.92 -5.89 -14.57
C GLY A 62 -10.14 -5.96 -13.66
N GLU A 63 -10.25 -6.96 -12.77
CA GLU A 63 -11.37 -7.05 -11.83
C GLU A 63 -11.24 -5.99 -10.72
N GLU A 64 -12.35 -5.29 -10.46
CA GLU A 64 -12.48 -4.36 -9.36
C GLU A 64 -13.06 -5.04 -8.12
N PHE A 65 -12.52 -4.72 -6.95
CA PHE A 65 -12.99 -5.28 -5.69
C PHE A 65 -12.74 -4.33 -4.52
N ASP A 66 -13.57 -4.44 -3.49
CA ASP A 66 -13.51 -3.56 -2.33
C ASP A 66 -12.96 -4.30 -1.10
N VAL A 67 -12.10 -3.63 -0.34
CA VAL A 67 -11.67 -4.08 0.98
C VAL A 67 -11.79 -2.91 1.96
N GLY A 68 -12.72 -3.03 2.90
CA GLY A 68 -13.14 -1.90 3.73
C GLY A 68 -13.67 -0.78 2.85
N ASN A 69 -13.15 0.43 3.05
CA ASN A 69 -13.57 1.62 2.31
C ASN A 69 -12.70 1.90 1.09
N LEU A 70 -11.77 1.02 0.74
CA LEU A 70 -10.89 1.17 -0.41
C LEU A 70 -11.32 0.25 -1.55
N ARG A 71 -11.32 0.82 -2.76
CA ARG A 71 -11.60 0.12 -4.01
C ARG A 71 -10.27 -0.19 -4.69
N TYR A 72 -10.12 -1.41 -5.17
CA TYR A 72 -8.92 -1.91 -5.81
C TYR A 72 -9.22 -2.39 -7.22
N THR A 73 -8.21 -2.34 -8.09
CA THR A 73 -8.23 -3.01 -9.39
C THR A 73 -7.05 -3.97 -9.45
N CYS A 74 -7.33 -5.23 -9.78
CA CYS A 74 -6.27 -6.22 -10.00
C CYS A 74 -5.52 -5.92 -11.31
N GLN A 75 -4.18 -5.95 -11.25
CA GLN A 75 -3.30 -5.71 -12.39
C GLN A 75 -2.51 -6.98 -12.74
N GLU A 76 -1.75 -6.91 -13.83
CA GLU A 76 -0.85 -7.98 -14.25
C GLU A 76 0.17 -8.31 -13.15
N PHE A 77 0.65 -9.56 -13.17
CA PHE A 77 1.64 -10.07 -12.21
C PHE A 77 1.18 -10.07 -10.75
N GLY A 78 -0.14 -10.09 -10.52
CA GLY A 78 -0.74 -10.33 -9.21
C GLY A 78 -0.73 -9.14 -8.26
N VAL A 79 -0.28 -7.97 -8.73
CA VAL A 79 -0.33 -6.72 -7.96
C VAL A 79 -1.68 -6.03 -8.16
N TYR A 80 -2.11 -5.26 -7.17
CA TYR A 80 -3.32 -4.45 -7.25
C TYR A 80 -2.97 -2.97 -7.07
N VAL A 81 -3.80 -2.11 -7.67
CA VAL A 81 -3.75 -0.65 -7.50
C VAL A 81 -4.98 -0.18 -6.76
N ILE A 82 -4.85 0.88 -5.96
CA ILE A 82 -6.02 1.50 -5.33
C ILE A 82 -6.69 2.38 -6.39
N ALA A 83 -7.96 2.07 -6.67
CA ALA A 83 -8.80 2.73 -7.66
C ALA A 83 -9.57 3.92 -7.10
N GLY A 84 -9.86 3.90 -5.80
CA GLY A 84 -10.68 4.90 -5.14
C GLY A 84 -11.16 4.43 -3.78
N CYS A 85 -12.23 5.06 -3.31
CA CYS A 85 -12.85 4.73 -2.04
C CYS A 85 -14.33 4.36 -2.24
N ARG A 86 -14.94 3.81 -1.21
CA ARG A 86 -16.36 3.47 -1.17
C ARG A 86 -16.97 4.04 0.10
N THR A 87 -18.09 4.74 -0.01
CA THR A 87 -18.86 5.23 1.14
C THR A 87 -19.46 4.08 1.93
N HIS A 88 -19.87 4.33 3.18
CA HIS A 88 -20.63 3.36 3.95
C HIS A 88 -21.95 2.93 3.26
N THR A 89 -22.56 3.82 2.45
CA THR A 89 -23.74 3.50 1.60
C THR A 89 -23.41 2.70 0.35
N GLY A 90 -22.12 2.54 0.05
CA GLY A 90 -21.62 1.77 -1.08
C GLY A 90 -21.41 2.55 -2.37
N LYS A 91 -21.56 3.88 -2.34
CA LYS A 91 -21.25 4.74 -3.48
C LYS A 91 -19.73 4.74 -3.73
N PRO A 92 -19.28 4.55 -4.98
CA PRO A 92 -17.88 4.69 -5.33
C PRO A 92 -17.45 6.16 -5.38
N LEU A 93 -16.26 6.45 -4.86
CA LEU A 93 -15.55 7.72 -4.95
C LEU A 93 -14.21 7.51 -5.67
N LYS A 94 -13.82 8.43 -6.52
CA LYS A 94 -12.51 8.46 -7.17
C LYS A 94 -11.46 9.06 -6.23
N LEU A 95 -10.20 8.75 -6.49
CA LEU A 95 -9.09 9.43 -5.81
C LEU A 95 -9.12 10.92 -6.18
N GLY A 96 -9.03 11.77 -5.15
CA GLY A 96 -9.18 13.22 -5.24
C GLY A 96 -10.58 13.72 -4.88
N ASP A 97 -11.58 12.84 -4.76
CA ASP A 97 -12.95 13.29 -4.49
C ASP A 97 -13.12 13.81 -3.07
N ILE A 98 -13.79 14.97 -2.96
CA ILE A 98 -14.35 15.52 -1.74
C ILE A 98 -15.82 15.78 -2.00
N GLU A 99 -16.70 15.00 -1.38
CA GLU A 99 -18.14 15.06 -1.63
C GLU A 99 -18.92 15.18 -0.33
N VAL A 100 -20.09 15.83 -0.38
CA VAL A 100 -21.06 15.85 0.71
C VAL A 100 -22.29 15.07 0.27
N ILE A 101 -22.65 14.05 1.03
CA ILE A 101 -23.82 13.21 0.77
C ILE A 101 -24.52 13.02 2.11
N ASP A 102 -25.81 13.35 2.18
CA ASP A 102 -26.66 13.14 3.34
C ASP A 102 -26.03 13.62 4.66
N HIS A 103 -25.59 14.89 4.70
CA HIS A 103 -24.95 15.49 5.87
C HIS A 103 -23.64 14.81 6.31
N VAL A 104 -22.96 14.11 5.40
CA VAL A 104 -21.63 13.55 5.65
C VAL A 104 -20.67 14.01 4.56
N LYS A 105 -19.56 14.62 4.96
CA LYS A 105 -18.46 14.95 4.05
C LYS A 105 -17.48 13.80 3.97
N PHE A 106 -17.25 13.34 2.75
CA PHE A 106 -16.34 12.27 2.39
C PHE A 106 -15.08 12.88 1.77
N HIS A 107 -13.91 12.45 2.24
CA HIS A 107 -12.63 12.71 1.61
C HIS A 107 -12.07 11.39 1.12
N CYS A 108 -11.79 11.27 -0.17
CA CYS A 108 -11.06 10.16 -0.77
C CYS A 108 -9.81 10.71 -1.46
N LEU A 109 -8.79 11.04 -0.67
CA LEU A 109 -7.61 11.76 -1.15
C LEU A 109 -6.41 10.84 -1.33
N ALA A 110 -5.47 11.26 -2.17
CA ALA A 110 -4.29 10.50 -2.51
C ALA A 110 -3.05 11.40 -2.48
N HIS A 111 -1.96 10.92 -1.88
CA HIS A 111 -0.66 11.59 -1.92
C HIS A 111 0.45 10.54 -1.93
N GLY A 112 1.39 10.67 -2.87
CA GLY A 112 2.39 9.63 -3.16
C GLY A 112 1.72 8.28 -3.48
N THR A 113 1.99 7.28 -2.65
CA THR A 113 1.40 5.92 -2.74
C THR A 113 0.32 5.67 -1.69
N SER A 114 -0.02 6.69 -0.90
CA SER A 114 -0.96 6.60 0.22
C SER A 114 -2.35 7.15 -0.15
N VAL A 115 -3.38 6.53 0.41
CA VAL A 115 -4.78 6.97 0.26
C VAL A 115 -5.35 7.32 1.63
N TYR A 116 -6.01 8.47 1.70
CA TYR A 116 -6.56 9.06 2.91
C TYR A 116 -8.07 9.13 2.77
N TYR A 117 -8.75 8.26 3.53
CA TYR A 117 -10.20 8.20 3.56
C TYR A 117 -10.74 8.76 4.89
N ARG A 118 -11.72 9.66 4.82
CA ARG A 118 -12.40 10.19 6.01
C ARG A 118 -13.86 10.52 5.74
N GLU A 119 -14.73 10.11 6.65
CA GLU A 119 -16.13 10.53 6.74
C GLU A 119 -16.29 11.51 7.91
N THR A 120 -17.10 12.55 7.76
CA THR A 120 -17.38 13.49 8.85
C THR A 120 -18.81 14.01 8.73
N ALA A 121 -19.63 13.77 9.75
CA ALA A 121 -20.98 14.34 9.84
C ALA A 121 -20.91 15.87 9.92
N CYS A 122 -21.78 16.55 9.17
CA CYS A 122 -21.77 17.99 8.99
C CYS A 122 -23.13 18.55 8.55
N GLY A 123 -23.36 19.83 8.86
CA GLY A 123 -24.54 20.57 8.41
C GLY A 123 -25.81 20.35 9.23
N GLN A 124 -25.80 19.49 10.25
CA GLN A 124 -26.89 19.43 11.24
C GLN A 124 -26.64 20.37 12.44
N LYS A 125 -27.69 20.61 13.24
CA LYS A 125 -27.60 21.48 14.41
C LYS A 125 -26.60 20.92 15.43
N GLY A 126 -25.54 21.68 15.71
CA GLY A 126 -24.46 21.28 16.61
C GLY A 126 -23.27 20.62 15.91
N GLU A 127 -23.38 20.36 14.61
CA GLU A 127 -22.27 19.91 13.77
C GLU A 127 -21.57 21.09 13.12
N VAL A 128 -20.37 20.81 12.60
CA VAL A 128 -19.65 21.77 11.77
C VAL A 128 -20.36 21.91 10.42
N ASP A 129 -20.26 23.10 9.82
CA ASP A 129 -20.64 23.31 8.43
C ASP A 129 -19.81 22.40 7.51
N CYS A 130 -20.44 21.73 6.53
CA CYS A 130 -19.75 20.85 5.60
C CYS A 130 -18.62 21.57 4.84
N ASP A 131 -18.78 22.85 4.54
CA ASP A 131 -17.73 23.62 3.86
C ASP A 131 -16.50 23.87 4.75
N LYS A 132 -16.69 23.80 6.07
CA LYS A 132 -15.64 24.06 7.08
C LYS A 132 -15.00 22.80 7.64
N VAL A 133 -15.43 21.62 7.20
CA VAL A 133 -14.78 20.37 7.59
C VAL A 133 -13.36 20.36 7.00
N PRO A 134 -12.31 20.24 7.85
CA PRO A 134 -10.92 20.25 7.41
C PRO A 134 -10.51 18.94 6.75
N LEU A 135 -9.42 18.98 5.99
CA LEU A 135 -8.81 17.80 5.38
C LEU A 135 -8.36 16.80 6.47
N PRO A 136 -8.15 15.52 6.11
CA PRO A 136 -7.56 14.55 7.02
C PRO A 136 -6.15 14.98 7.43
N ARG A 137 -5.85 15.06 8.73
CA ARG A 137 -4.54 15.50 9.24
C ARG A 137 -3.35 14.76 8.61
N GLY A 138 -3.51 13.45 8.40
CA GLY A 138 -2.46 12.64 7.77
C GLY A 138 -2.17 13.02 6.32
N TYR A 139 -3.18 13.51 5.59
CA TYR A 139 -3.01 14.02 4.23
C TYR A 139 -2.27 15.38 4.26
N GLU A 140 -2.70 16.29 5.14
CA GLU A 140 -2.07 17.61 5.30
C GLU A 140 -0.59 17.49 5.65
N GLN A 141 -0.24 16.58 6.57
CA GLN A 141 1.15 16.31 6.95
C GLN A 141 1.97 15.74 5.79
N ALA A 142 1.40 14.83 5.00
CA ALA A 142 2.10 14.22 3.88
C ALA A 142 2.42 15.24 2.77
N VAL A 143 1.46 16.11 2.45
CA VAL A 143 1.66 17.18 1.48
C VAL A 143 2.72 18.19 1.94
N GLN A 144 2.77 18.51 3.24
CA GLN A 144 3.75 19.46 3.77
C GLN A 144 5.19 18.92 3.78
N ASN A 145 5.36 17.61 4.01
CA ASN A 145 6.69 16.98 4.14
C ASN A 145 7.37 16.67 2.80
N GLU A 146 6.65 16.75 1.68
CA GLU A 146 7.17 16.42 0.33
C GLU A 146 8.34 17.35 -0.10
N HIS A 147 8.44 18.54 0.48
CA HIS A 147 9.50 19.50 0.17
C HIS A 147 10.92 19.10 0.60
N ILE A 148 11.13 17.93 1.24
CA ILE A 148 12.40 17.59 1.90
C ILE A 148 13.17 16.43 1.22
N GLU A 149 12.54 15.61 0.39
CA GLU A 149 13.21 14.44 -0.21
C GLU A 149 13.54 14.64 -1.70
N THR A 150 14.68 15.26 -2.01
CA THR A 150 15.35 14.98 -3.29
C THR A 150 16.84 15.30 -3.24
N THR A 151 17.69 14.28 -3.06
CA THR A 151 19.02 14.20 -3.69
C THR A 151 19.65 12.82 -3.48
N GLU A 152 19.06 11.79 -4.09
CA GLU A 152 19.86 10.62 -4.46
C GLU A 152 19.47 10.23 -5.88
N LYS A 153 20.46 10.16 -6.77
CA LYS A 153 20.25 9.80 -8.17
C LYS A 153 19.80 8.33 -8.21
N PRO A 154 18.58 8.01 -8.68
CA PRO A 154 18.09 6.64 -8.70
C PRO A 154 19.01 5.74 -9.53
N PRO A 155 19.16 4.44 -9.17
CA PRO A 155 19.81 3.46 -10.02
C PRO A 155 19.22 3.46 -11.43
N THR A 156 19.99 3.00 -12.41
CA THR A 156 19.50 2.85 -13.79
C THR A 156 18.44 1.76 -13.84
N HIS A 157 17.16 2.16 -13.80
CA HIS A 157 16.01 1.26 -13.89
C HIS A 157 15.63 1.01 -15.35
N LEU A 158 15.44 -0.25 -15.73
CA LEU A 158 14.92 -0.61 -17.05
C LEU A 158 13.40 -0.82 -16.97
N THR A 159 12.67 -0.17 -17.86
CA THR A 159 11.21 -0.35 -18.05
C THR A 159 10.88 -1.30 -19.20
N HIS A 160 11.91 -1.77 -19.92
CA HIS A 160 11.76 -2.65 -21.07
C HIS A 160 12.61 -3.89 -20.90
N VAL A 161 12.09 -5.02 -21.36
CA VAL A 161 12.79 -6.31 -21.43
C VAL A 161 12.61 -6.85 -22.83
N ASN A 162 13.72 -7.06 -23.56
CA ASN A 162 13.70 -7.59 -24.93
C ASN A 162 12.75 -6.83 -25.88
N GLY A 163 12.65 -5.51 -25.72
CA GLY A 163 11.74 -4.65 -26.52
C GLY A 163 10.28 -4.65 -26.07
N LYS A 164 9.90 -5.45 -25.06
CA LYS A 164 8.57 -5.40 -24.45
C LYS A 164 8.57 -4.46 -23.25
N GLU A 165 7.61 -3.53 -23.21
CA GLU A 165 7.39 -2.63 -22.09
C GLU A 165 6.82 -3.40 -20.88
N LEU A 166 7.34 -3.11 -19.69
CA LEU A 166 6.82 -3.63 -18.43
C LEU A 166 5.52 -2.90 -18.06
N PRO A 167 4.54 -3.57 -17.42
CA PRO A 167 3.34 -2.91 -16.94
C PRO A 167 3.67 -1.78 -15.97
N LYS A 168 2.82 -0.75 -15.91
CA LYS A 168 3.05 0.45 -15.11
C LYS A 168 3.40 0.11 -13.65
N GLY A 169 4.48 0.71 -13.15
CA GLY A 169 4.98 0.49 -11.79
C GLY A 169 6.05 -0.61 -11.69
N TRP A 170 6.16 -1.50 -12.67
CA TRP A 170 7.21 -2.51 -12.70
C TRP A 170 8.51 -1.96 -13.29
N VAL A 171 9.62 -2.27 -12.64
CA VAL A 171 10.98 -1.97 -13.12
C VAL A 171 11.87 -3.18 -12.96
N LEU A 172 12.85 -3.32 -13.85
CA LEU A 172 13.92 -4.27 -13.72
C LEU A 172 15.19 -3.57 -13.21
N ILE A 173 15.78 -4.11 -12.16
CA ILE A 173 17.04 -3.65 -11.57
C ILE A 173 18.10 -4.71 -11.82
N HIS A 174 19.25 -4.28 -12.31
CA HIS A 174 20.41 -5.15 -12.47
C HIS A 174 21.09 -5.35 -11.11
N GLY A 175 21.08 -6.59 -10.61
CA GLY A 175 21.64 -6.98 -9.31
C GLY A 175 23.13 -7.33 -9.35
N GLY A 176 23.75 -7.31 -10.53
CA GLY A 176 25.18 -7.56 -10.75
C GLY A 176 25.45 -8.81 -11.60
N THR A 177 26.73 -9.02 -11.89
CA THR A 177 27.24 -10.16 -12.66
C THR A 177 28.32 -10.89 -11.85
N LYS A 178 28.26 -12.21 -11.81
CA LYS A 178 29.33 -13.07 -11.28
C LYS A 178 29.86 -13.95 -12.40
N GLU A 179 31.18 -14.02 -12.53
CA GLU A 179 31.84 -15.01 -13.38
C GLU A 179 31.83 -16.36 -12.65
N SER A 180 31.46 -17.43 -13.35
CA SER A 180 31.51 -18.78 -12.79
C SER A 180 32.96 -19.25 -12.69
N GLU A 181 33.39 -19.74 -11.52
CA GLU A 181 34.79 -20.13 -11.25
C GLU A 181 35.30 -21.28 -12.14
N ASN A 182 34.42 -22.00 -12.85
CA ASN A 182 34.77 -23.18 -13.65
C ASN A 182 34.27 -23.16 -15.10
N SER A 183 33.74 -22.04 -15.59
CA SER A 183 33.24 -21.88 -16.96
C SER A 183 33.31 -20.41 -17.39
N ASN A 184 33.56 -20.11 -18.67
CA ASN A 184 33.45 -18.74 -19.22
C ASN A 184 32.02 -18.16 -19.20
N ASP A 185 31.10 -18.81 -18.49
CA ASP A 185 29.72 -18.39 -18.34
C ASP A 185 29.61 -17.28 -17.30
N THR A 186 28.95 -16.20 -17.70
CA THR A 186 28.65 -15.06 -16.84
C THR A 186 27.23 -15.18 -16.30
N LEU A 187 27.10 -15.17 -14.98
CA LEU A 187 25.85 -15.27 -14.26
C LEU A 187 25.35 -13.86 -13.95
N SER A 188 24.17 -13.49 -14.42
CA SER A 188 23.62 -12.14 -14.25
C SER A 188 22.33 -12.14 -13.44
N THR A 189 22.34 -11.46 -12.31
CA THR A 189 21.19 -11.35 -11.40
C THR A 189 20.32 -10.16 -11.81
N HIS A 190 19.01 -10.40 -11.94
CA HIS A 190 18.03 -9.37 -12.24
C HIS A 190 16.90 -9.39 -11.20
N ILE A 191 16.52 -8.22 -10.71
CA ILE A 191 15.46 -8.04 -9.71
C ILE A 191 14.29 -7.33 -10.37
N LEU A 192 13.14 -7.98 -10.43
CA LEU A 192 11.90 -7.38 -10.90
C LEU A 192 11.16 -6.77 -9.71
N MET A 193 11.05 -5.43 -9.69
CA MET A 193 10.53 -4.67 -8.55
C MET A 193 9.28 -3.89 -8.95
N TYR A 194 8.25 -3.93 -8.10
CA TYR A 194 7.02 -3.15 -8.28
C TYR A 194 7.01 -1.93 -7.37
N HIS A 195 6.87 -0.75 -7.97
CA HIS A 195 6.58 0.50 -7.29
C HIS A 195 5.06 0.70 -7.25
N PRO A 196 4.43 0.69 -6.06
CA PRO A 196 2.99 0.87 -5.94
C PRO A 196 2.49 2.11 -6.67
N GLN A 197 1.45 1.93 -7.49
CA GLN A 197 0.80 3.01 -8.23
C GLN A 197 -0.62 3.24 -7.71
N LEU A 198 -1.06 4.48 -7.76
CA LEU A 198 -2.47 4.83 -7.61
C LEU A 198 -3.12 4.91 -8.99
N HIS A 199 -4.39 4.49 -9.10
CA HIS A 199 -5.12 4.54 -10.36
C HIS A 199 -5.46 6.00 -10.69
N HIS A 200 -4.87 6.54 -11.76
CA HIS A 200 -4.96 7.96 -12.15
C HIS A 200 -4.73 8.92 -10.96
N SER A 201 -3.48 9.22 -10.63
CA SER A 201 -3.17 10.26 -9.63
C SER A 201 -4.02 11.51 -9.88
N ALA A 202 -4.82 11.89 -8.88
CA ALA A 202 -5.54 13.14 -8.88
C ALA A 202 -4.52 14.26 -9.14
N LYS A 203 -4.80 15.12 -10.10
CA LYS A 203 -4.06 16.38 -10.24
C LYS A 203 -4.05 17.05 -8.87
N HIS A 204 -2.86 17.43 -8.40
CA HIS A 204 -2.73 18.29 -7.23
C HIS A 204 -3.68 19.48 -7.42
N VAL A 205 -4.64 19.63 -6.52
CA VAL A 205 -5.39 20.88 -6.40
C VAL A 205 -4.40 21.86 -5.78
N ASN A 206 -3.87 22.73 -6.64
CA ASN A 206 -3.07 23.90 -6.25
C ASN A 206 -3.93 24.88 -5.43
#